data_AF-A0A2T3Z366-F1
#
_entry.id   AF-A0A2T3Z366-F1
#
_cell.length_a   1.000
_cell.length_b   1.000
_cell.length_c   1.000
_cell.angle_alpha   90.00
_cell.angle_beta   90.00
_cell.angle_gamma   90.00
#
_symmetry.space_group_name_H-M   'P 1'
#
loop_
_entity.id
_entity.type
_entity.pdbx_description
1 polymer ?
#
loop_
_entity_poly.entity_id
_entity_poly.type
_entity_poly.pdbx_seq_one_letter_code
_entity_poly.pdbx_strand_id
1 'polypeptide(L)'
;MDKEPRASFLSLPTEIHLQISEMLIYPDALSLKYTNRYFHSFVDTGIELKVEWLVERRRLHLECPNSKRCDLGTDLRFCRGSVPLLMKRRREHIECESRPGLGCIIYGTPTCPNRKRGMKAWQRWLETKFTIELRWVLVALLVVLCSWLCTFLW
;
A
#
# COMPACT_ATOMS: atom_id res chain seq x y z
N MET A 1 -21.13 15.35 35.77
CA MET A 1 -20.58 14.11 35.19
C MET A 1 -19.23 14.48 34.61
N ASP A 2 -18.20 14.39 35.43
CA ASP A 2 -16.82 14.65 34.98
C ASP A 2 -16.43 13.54 34.02
N LYS A 3 -16.22 13.91 32.75
CA LYS A 3 -15.75 13.01 31.72
C LYS A 3 -14.30 12.70 32.08
N GLU A 4 -14.03 11.51 32.62
CA GLU A 4 -12.67 11.03 32.78
C GLU A 4 -11.92 11.28 31.44
N PRO A 5 -10.76 11.96 31.46
CA PRO A 5 -10.03 12.20 30.23
C PRO A 5 -9.69 10.85 29.64
N ARG A 6 -10.20 10.59 28.42
CA ARG A 6 -9.88 9.36 27.69
C ARG A 6 -8.37 9.25 27.61
N ALA A 7 -7.82 8.16 28.16
CA ALA A 7 -6.41 7.85 28.05
C ALA A 7 -5.98 8.00 26.58
N SER A 8 -5.05 8.92 26.34
CA SER A 8 -4.50 9.19 25.03
C SER A 8 -3.16 8.47 24.92
N PHE A 9 -2.73 8.14 23.71
CA PHE A 9 -1.39 7.61 23.53
C PHE A 9 -0.33 8.52 24.16
N LEU A 10 -0.47 9.84 23.94
CA LEU A 10 0.45 10.86 24.50
C LEU A 10 0.39 11.02 26.02
N SER A 11 -0.62 10.47 26.71
CA SER A 11 -0.66 10.49 28.18
C SER A 11 0.15 9.36 28.80
N LEU A 12 0.72 8.46 28.00
CA LEU A 12 1.63 7.42 28.50
C LEU A 12 2.99 8.04 28.88
N PRO A 13 3.69 7.46 29.87
CA PRO A 13 5.06 7.83 30.19
C PRO A 13 6.02 7.62 29.01
N THR A 14 7.10 8.39 28.97
CA THR A 14 8.12 8.29 27.91
C THR A 14 8.74 6.90 27.83
N GLU A 15 8.92 6.23 28.97
CA GLU A 15 9.45 4.87 29.06
C GLU A 15 8.59 3.88 28.25
N ILE A 16 7.27 4.04 28.30
CA ILE A 16 6.34 3.23 27.53
C ILE A 16 6.42 3.59 26.04
N HIS A 17 6.55 4.87 25.70
CA HIS A 17 6.75 5.27 24.31
C HIS A 17 8.05 4.69 23.70
N LEU A 18 9.14 4.67 24.48
CA LEU A 18 10.42 4.07 24.07
C LEU A 18 10.25 2.57 23.80
N GLN A 19 9.69 1.84 24.75
CA GLN A 19 9.41 0.40 24.57
C GLN A 19 8.53 0.12 23.36
N ILE A 20 7.48 0.93 23.16
CA ILE A 20 6.61 0.79 21.98
C ILE A 20 7.41 1.03 20.70
N SER A 21 8.27 2.06 20.66
CA SER A 21 9.06 2.38 19.47
C SER A 21 10.02 1.27 19.06
N GLU A 22 10.57 0.51 20.02
CA GLU A 22 11.46 -0.63 19.78
C GLU A 22 10.74 -1.85 19.18
N MET A 23 9.42 -1.97 19.40
CA MET A 23 8.62 -3.09 18.89
C MET A 23 8.05 -2.85 17.47
N LEU A 24 8.22 -1.65 16.92
CA LEU A 24 7.62 -1.28 15.63
C LEU A 24 8.50 -1.71 14.46
N ILE A 25 7.89 -2.38 13.49
CA ILE A 25 8.54 -2.61 12.19
C ILE A 25 8.69 -1.29 11.42
N TYR A 26 9.61 -1.27 10.43
CA TYR A 26 9.98 -0.05 9.70
C TYR A 26 8.81 0.85 9.26
N PRO A 27 7.77 0.38 8.54
CA PRO A 27 6.67 1.25 8.11
C PRO A 27 5.90 1.90 9.27
N ASP A 28 5.78 1.20 10.39
CA ASP A 28 5.01 1.64 11.55
C ASP A 28 5.86 2.60 12.40
N ALA A 29 7.15 2.30 12.60
CA ALA A 29 8.12 3.20 13.22
C ALA A 29 8.26 4.52 12.46
N LEU A 30 8.37 4.44 11.12
CA LEU A 30 8.41 5.62 10.25
C LEU A 30 7.14 6.46 10.40
N SER A 31 5.97 5.81 10.45
CA SER A 31 4.70 6.50 10.65
C SER A 31 4.68 7.20 12.01
N LEU A 32 5.10 6.53 13.09
CA LEU A 32 5.17 7.10 14.43
C LEU A 32 6.12 8.30 14.49
N LYS A 33 7.33 8.15 13.95
CA LYS A 33 8.37 9.19 13.89
C LYS A 33 7.88 10.49 13.28
N TYR A 34 7.05 10.41 12.25
CA TYR A 34 6.53 11.58 11.53
C TYR A 34 5.14 12.04 12.01
N THR A 35 4.62 11.51 13.12
CA THR A 35 3.35 12.02 13.69
C THR A 35 3.50 13.36 14.40
N ASN A 36 4.57 13.56 15.17
CA ASN A 36 4.87 14.83 15.86
C ASN A 36 6.36 14.95 16.21
N ARG A 37 6.79 16.14 16.66
CA ARG A 37 8.19 16.43 17.02
C ARG A 37 8.72 15.61 18.19
N TYR A 38 7.86 15.21 19.13
CA TYR A 38 8.26 14.42 20.29
C TYR A 38 8.69 13.01 19.84
N PHE A 39 7.89 12.31 19.04
CA PHE A 39 8.31 11.01 18.50
C PHE A 39 9.48 11.11 17.53
N HIS A 40 9.56 12.21 16.76
CA HIS A 40 10.67 12.43 15.82
C HIS A 40 12.04 12.47 16.52
N SER A 41 12.12 12.84 17.81
CA SER A 41 13.40 12.98 18.50
C SER A 41 14.01 11.64 18.95
N PHE A 42 13.22 10.58 19.10
CA PHE A 42 13.71 9.31 19.65
C PHE A 42 13.33 8.07 18.84
N VAL A 43 12.32 8.10 17.98
CA VAL A 43 11.93 6.92 17.20
C VAL A 43 13.00 6.63 16.15
N ASP A 44 13.66 5.48 16.30
CA ASP A 44 14.68 5.03 15.37
C ASP A 44 14.06 4.40 14.11
N THR A 45 14.60 4.79 12.97
CA THR A 45 14.28 4.27 11.63
C THR A 45 15.58 3.96 10.89
N GLY A 46 16.53 3.37 11.62
CA GLY A 46 17.86 3.04 11.15
C GLY A 46 17.89 2.00 10.02
N ILE A 47 19.11 1.68 9.59
CA ILE A 47 19.35 0.73 8.50
C ILE A 47 18.87 -0.68 8.89
N GLU A 48 19.11 -1.09 10.13
CA GLU A 48 18.75 -2.42 10.63
C GLU A 48 17.25 -2.70 10.46
N LEU A 49 16.40 -1.76 10.88
CA LEU A 49 14.95 -1.88 10.77
C LEU A 49 14.47 -1.95 9.30
N LYS A 50 15.13 -1.21 8.39
CA LYS A 50 14.84 -1.28 6.95
C LYS A 50 15.22 -2.63 6.36
N VAL A 51 16.39 -3.14 6.73
CA VAL A 51 16.88 -4.45 6.27
C VAL A 51 15.98 -5.56 6.78
N GLU A 52 15.65 -5.55 8.07
CA GLU A 52 14.74 -6.51 8.69
C GLU A 52 13.39 -6.54 7.95
N TRP A 53 12.80 -5.36 7.71
CA TRP A 53 11.56 -5.26 6.95
C TRP A 53 11.67 -5.87 5.53
N LEU A 54 12.77 -5.63 4.81
CA LEU A 54 12.99 -6.21 3.49
C LEU A 54 13.18 -7.74 3.53
N VAL A 55 13.91 -8.23 4.53
CA VAL A 55 14.12 -9.67 4.77
C VAL A 55 12.79 -10.35 5.05
N GLU A 56 11.98 -9.77 5.93
CA GLU A 56 10.68 -10.33 6.29
C GLU A 56 9.72 -10.35 5.10
N ARG A 57 9.69 -9.29 4.30
CA ARG A 57 8.93 -9.28 3.04
C ARG A 57 9.36 -10.41 2.10
N ARG A 58 10.66 -10.71 2.02
CA ARG A 58 11.17 -11.80 1.18
C ARG A 58 10.80 -13.18 1.75
N ARG A 59 10.86 -13.37 3.07
CA ARG A 59 10.41 -14.60 3.75
C ARG A 59 8.93 -14.88 3.50
N LEU A 60 8.10 -13.86 3.59
CA LEU A 60 6.67 -13.92 3.28
C LEU A 60 6.38 -13.97 1.77
N HIS A 61 7.43 -13.97 0.94
CA HIS A 61 7.36 -13.94 -0.51
C HIS A 61 6.43 -12.87 -1.09
N LEU A 62 6.47 -11.70 -0.46
CA LEU A 62 5.81 -10.49 -0.93
C LEU A 62 6.69 -9.80 -1.97
N GLU A 63 6.07 -8.89 -2.73
CA GLU A 63 6.83 -8.05 -3.66
C GLU A 63 7.83 -7.17 -2.91
N CYS A 64 9.09 -7.18 -3.36
CA CYS A 64 10.16 -6.33 -2.89
C CYS A 64 10.31 -5.09 -3.81
N PRO A 65 11.00 -4.02 -3.36
CA PRO A 65 11.22 -2.84 -4.18
C PRO A 65 11.94 -3.18 -5.49
N ASN A 66 11.39 -2.75 -6.62
CA ASN A 66 11.90 -3.05 -7.97
C ASN A 66 12.91 -1.98 -8.47
N SER A 67 13.63 -1.30 -7.59
CA SER A 67 14.60 -0.28 -7.99
C SER A 67 15.98 -0.90 -8.19
N LYS A 68 16.66 -0.52 -9.29
CA LYS A 68 18.06 -0.93 -9.58
C LYS A 68 19.05 -0.51 -8.48
N ARG A 69 18.65 0.44 -7.63
CA ARG A 69 19.40 0.89 -6.44
C ARG A 69 18.43 0.99 -5.27
N CYS A 70 18.77 0.38 -4.14
CA CYS A 70 18.08 0.53 -2.87
C CYS A 70 19.04 1.25 -1.93
N ASP A 71 18.74 2.51 -1.60
CA ASP A 71 19.57 3.31 -0.69
C ASP A 71 18.94 3.28 0.70
N LEU A 72 19.62 2.61 1.63
CA LEU A 72 19.16 2.42 3.00
C LEU A 72 19.52 3.60 3.92
N GLY A 73 20.34 4.55 3.44
CA GLY A 73 21.00 5.53 4.29
C GLY A 73 20.07 6.54 4.95
N THR A 74 19.01 7.00 4.27
CA THR A 74 18.00 7.89 4.87
C THR A 74 16.60 7.47 4.50
N ASP A 75 15.60 7.78 5.34
CA ASP A 75 14.20 7.47 5.05
C ASP A 75 13.73 8.10 3.74
N LEU A 76 14.15 9.33 3.46
CA LEU A 76 13.84 10.02 2.22
C LEU A 76 14.37 9.26 1.00
N ARG A 77 15.57 8.68 1.08
CA ARG A 77 16.18 7.94 -0.03
C ARG A 77 15.59 6.54 -0.17
N PHE A 78 15.32 5.89 0.96
CA PHE A 78 14.72 4.56 1.01
C PHE A 78 13.28 4.57 0.49
N CYS A 79 12.49 5.57 0.88
CA CYS A 79 11.09 5.71 0.48
C CYS A 79 10.91 6.21 -0.97
N ARG A 80 11.93 6.18 -1.83
CA ARG A 80 11.80 6.50 -3.26
C ARG A 80 11.32 5.30 -4.07
N GLY A 81 10.79 5.58 -5.26
CA GLY A 81 10.40 4.55 -6.23
C GLY A 81 9.18 3.74 -5.77
N SER A 82 9.34 2.43 -5.62
CA SER A 82 8.23 1.50 -5.37
C SER A 82 7.87 1.33 -3.88
N VAL A 83 8.73 1.75 -2.95
CA VAL A 83 8.50 1.60 -1.50
C VAL A 83 7.18 2.24 -1.03
N PRO A 84 6.81 3.46 -1.44
CA PRO A 84 5.52 4.06 -1.07
C PRO A 84 4.31 3.23 -1.52
N LEU A 85 4.41 2.59 -2.69
CA LEU A 85 3.37 1.70 -3.20
C LEU A 85 3.28 0.42 -2.35
N LEU A 86 4.42 -0.16 -1.94
CA LEU A 86 4.43 -1.30 -1.03
C LEU A 86 3.76 -0.95 0.31
N MET A 87 4.13 0.18 0.90
CA MET A 87 3.51 0.65 2.15
C MET A 87 2.00 0.91 1.99
N LYS A 88 1.57 1.49 0.86
CA LYS A 88 0.15 1.68 0.54
C LYS A 88 -0.59 0.35 0.43
N ARG A 89 -0.01 -0.64 -0.27
CA ARG A 89 -0.61 -1.97 -0.40
C ARG A 89 -0.70 -2.71 0.92
N ARG A 90 0.30 -2.56 1.80
CA ARG A 90 0.24 -3.04 3.18
C ARG A 90 -0.97 -2.43 3.88
N ARG A 91 -1.07 -1.11 4.00
CA ARG A 91 -2.18 -0.40 4.68
C ARG A 91 -3.56 -0.78 4.13
N GLU A 92 -3.69 -0.98 2.82
CA GLU A 92 -4.94 -1.41 2.19
C GLU A 92 -5.23 -2.91 2.35
N HIS A 93 -4.42 -3.65 3.10
CA HIS A 93 -4.52 -5.09 3.30
C HIS A 93 -4.56 -5.88 1.97
N ILE A 94 -3.95 -5.34 0.90
CA ILE A 94 -3.99 -5.98 -0.44
C ILE A 94 -3.13 -7.24 -0.46
N GLU A 95 -2.01 -7.22 0.26
CA GLU A 95 -1.07 -8.35 0.33
C GLU A 95 -1.48 -9.43 1.34
N CYS A 96 -2.49 -9.16 2.19
CA CYS A 96 -3.03 -10.13 3.13
C CYS A 96 -3.72 -11.26 2.38
N GLU A 97 -3.45 -12.50 2.79
CA GLU A 97 -3.97 -13.73 2.14
C GLU A 97 -3.65 -13.82 0.64
N SER A 98 -2.55 -13.22 0.19
CA SER A 98 -2.04 -13.41 -1.17
C SER A 98 -1.67 -14.88 -1.46
N ARG A 99 -1.51 -15.68 -0.40
CA ARG A 99 -1.22 -17.12 -0.42
C ARG A 99 -2.08 -17.83 0.64
N PRO A 100 -2.41 -19.11 0.43
CA PRO A 100 -3.10 -19.89 1.46
C PRO A 100 -2.25 -19.93 2.75
N GLY A 101 -2.88 -19.70 3.90
CA GLY A 101 -2.23 -19.75 5.22
C GLY A 101 -1.46 -18.48 5.64
N LEU A 102 -1.34 -17.45 4.80
CA LEU A 102 -0.60 -16.22 5.14
C LEU A 102 -1.32 -15.33 6.17
N GLY A 103 -2.66 -15.35 6.17
CA GLY A 103 -3.49 -14.51 7.03
C GLY A 103 -3.29 -13.01 6.83
N CYS A 104 -3.45 -12.25 7.92
CA CYS A 104 -3.30 -10.81 7.99
C CYS A 104 -1.89 -10.43 8.45
N ILE A 105 -1.09 -9.92 7.52
CA ILE A 105 0.31 -9.50 7.79
C ILE A 105 0.38 -8.30 8.74
N ILE A 106 -0.65 -7.46 8.78
CA ILE A 106 -0.64 -6.24 9.62
C ILE A 106 -0.90 -6.59 11.08
N TYR A 107 -1.88 -7.45 11.35
CA TYR A 107 -2.31 -7.78 12.71
C TYR A 107 -1.72 -9.11 13.22
N GLY A 108 -1.03 -9.87 12.38
CA GLY A 108 -0.54 -11.20 12.72
C GLY A 108 -1.65 -12.24 12.93
N THR A 109 -2.86 -11.98 12.41
CA THR A 109 -4.03 -12.86 12.60
C THR A 109 -4.17 -13.87 11.46
N PRO A 110 -4.77 -15.06 11.68
CA PRO A 110 -4.94 -16.06 10.62
C PRO A 110 -5.88 -15.62 9.49
N THR A 111 -6.76 -14.64 9.77
CA THR A 111 -7.71 -14.08 8.79
C THR A 111 -7.65 -12.56 8.81
N CYS A 112 -7.85 -11.93 7.65
CA CYS A 112 -7.83 -10.48 7.51
C CYS A 112 -9.24 -9.86 7.51
N PRO A 113 -9.65 -9.10 8.55
CA PRO A 113 -10.98 -8.49 8.62
C PRO A 113 -11.17 -7.36 7.60
N ASN A 114 -10.13 -6.58 7.34
CA ASN A 114 -10.18 -5.37 6.50
C ASN A 114 -9.90 -5.66 5.00
N ARG A 115 -9.93 -6.93 4.60
CA ARG A 115 -9.65 -7.29 3.21
C ARG A 115 -10.81 -6.86 2.32
N LYS A 116 -10.53 -6.08 1.30
CA LYS A 116 -11.49 -5.79 0.22
C LYS A 116 -11.73 -7.07 -0.60
N ARG A 117 -12.73 -7.88 -0.21
CA ARG A 117 -13.20 -9.02 -1.02
C ARG A 117 -13.76 -8.51 -2.35
N GLY A 118 -13.21 -9.01 -3.46
CA GLY A 118 -13.89 -9.06 -4.77
C GLY A 118 -13.96 -7.81 -5.65
N MET A 119 -14.08 -6.58 -5.11
CA MET A 119 -14.39 -5.40 -5.96
C MET A 119 -13.31 -5.07 -7.00
N LYS A 120 -12.03 -5.29 -6.70
CA LYS A 120 -10.92 -5.00 -7.65
C LYS A 120 -10.83 -6.00 -8.80
N ALA A 121 -11.35 -7.21 -8.64
CA ALA A 121 -11.43 -8.19 -9.73
C ALA A 121 -12.56 -7.81 -10.69
N TRP A 122 -13.70 -7.40 -10.14
CA TRP A 122 -14.84 -6.94 -10.93
C TRP A 122 -14.56 -5.62 -11.66
N GLN A 123 -13.90 -4.65 -11.02
CA GLN A 123 -13.45 -3.41 -11.68
C GLN A 123 -12.47 -3.67 -12.82
N ARG A 124 -11.46 -4.53 -12.63
CA ARG A 124 -10.52 -4.89 -13.71
C ARG A 124 -11.23 -5.62 -14.86
N TRP A 125 -12.17 -6.51 -14.54
CA TRP A 125 -12.99 -7.19 -15.53
C TRP A 125 -13.86 -6.20 -16.32
N LEU A 126 -14.49 -5.23 -15.64
CA LEU A 126 -15.28 -4.17 -16.27
C LEU A 126 -14.43 -3.26 -17.17
N GLU A 127 -13.27 -2.79 -16.71
CA GLU A 127 -12.36 -1.96 -17.52
C GLU A 127 -11.89 -2.71 -18.78
N THR A 128 -11.55 -3.99 -18.64
CA THR A 128 -11.12 -4.82 -19.78
C THR A 128 -12.27 -5.01 -20.77
N LYS A 129 -13.49 -5.29 -20.30
CA LYS A 129 -14.65 -5.46 -21.17
C LYS A 129 -15.03 -4.15 -21.87
N PHE A 130 -15.01 -3.02 -21.16
CA PHE A 130 -15.36 -1.71 -21.70
C PHE A 130 -14.42 -1.28 -22.83
N THR A 131 -13.11 -1.51 -22.69
CA THR A 131 -12.14 -1.18 -23.76
C THR A 131 -12.32 -2.00 -25.04
N ILE A 132 -12.73 -3.27 -24.92
CA ILE A 132 -12.98 -4.15 -26.08
C ILE A 132 -14.23 -3.67 -26.84
N GLU A 133 -15.34 -3.42 -26.14
CA GLU A 133 -16.59 -2.98 -26.76
C GLU A 133 -16.43 -1.61 -27.43
N LEU A 134 -15.73 -0.66 -26.78
CA LEU A 134 -15.50 0.68 -27.34
C LEU A 134 -14.69 0.64 -28.65
N ARG A 135 -13.76 -0.32 -28.77
CA ARG A 135 -12.97 -0.53 -29.99
C ARG A 135 -13.84 -0.99 -31.16
N TRP A 136 -14.78 -1.89 -30.91
CA TRP A 136 -15.71 -2.36 -31.95
C TRP A 136 -16.72 -1.29 -32.36
N VAL A 137 -17.20 -0.48 -31.41
CA VAL A 137 -18.06 0.67 -31.70
C VAL A 137 -17.33 1.70 -32.57
N LEU A 138 -16.06 2.00 -32.27
CA LEU A 138 -15.23 2.90 -33.10
C LEU A 138 -15.04 2.36 -34.53
N VAL A 139 -14.80 1.06 -34.69
CA VAL A 139 -14.68 0.43 -36.01
C VAL A 139 -16.00 0.52 -36.79
N ALA A 140 -17.13 0.21 -36.14
CA ALA A 140 -18.44 0.30 -36.77
C ALA A 140 -18.76 1.75 -37.21
N LEU A 141 -18.45 2.73 -36.36
CA LEU A 141 -18.69 4.14 -36.65
C LEU A 141 -17.81 4.64 -37.81
N LEU A 142 -16.57 4.15 -37.91
CA LEU A 142 -15.67 4.46 -39.02
C LEU A 142 -16.18 3.86 -40.35
N VAL A 143 -16.71 2.63 -40.34
CA VAL A 143 -17.34 2.02 -41.53
C VAL A 143 -18.56 2.82 -41.98
N VAL A 144 -19.40 3.25 -41.04
CA VAL A 144 -20.58 4.09 -41.33
C VAL A 144 -20.16 5.43 -41.92
N LEU A 145 -19.16 6.12 -41.32
CA LEU A 145 -18.64 7.38 -41.84
C LEU A 145 -18.03 7.23 -43.24
N CYS A 146 -17.23 6.20 -43.48
CA CYS A 146 -16.67 5.92 -44.80
C CYS A 146 -17.77 5.64 -45.84
N SER A 147 -18.79 4.84 -45.49
CA SER A 147 -19.93 4.60 -46.36
C SER A 147 -20.68 5.88 -46.68
N TRP A 148 -20.88 6.75 -45.69
CA TRP A 148 -21.61 8.01 -45.84
C TRP A 148 -20.84 9.02 -46.72
N LEU A 149 -19.52 9.09 -46.54
CA LEU A 149 -18.64 9.89 -47.40
C LEU A 149 -18.61 9.36 -48.83
N CYS A 150 -18.57 8.04 -49.04
CA CYS A 150 -18.64 7.44 -50.37
C CYS A 150 -19.97 7.74 -51.08
N THR A 151 -21.08 7.81 -50.37
CA THR A 151 -22.39 8.18 -50.95
C THR A 151 -22.55 9.67 -51.24
N PHE A 152 -21.72 10.53 -50.64
CA PHE A 152 -21.76 11.98 -50.85
C PHE A 152 -20.75 12.46 -51.92
N LEU A 153 -19.72 11.65 -52.20
CA LEU A 153 -18.66 11.92 -53.19
C LEU A 153 -18.90 11.27 -54.57
N TRP A 154 -20.00 10.53 -54.73
CA TRP A 154 -20.46 9.96 -56.01
C TRP A 154 -21.84 10.53 -56.33
#